data_AF-A0A1B0CRV2-F1
#
_entry.id   AF-A0A1B0CRV2-F1
#
_cell.length_a   1.000
_cell.length_b   1.000
_cell.length_c   1.000
_cell.angle_alpha   90.00
_cell.angle_beta   90.00
_cell.angle_gamma   90.00
#
_symmetry.space_group_name_H-M   'P 1'
#
loop_
_entity.id
_entity.type
_entity.pdbx_description
1 polymer ?
#
loop_
_entity_poly.entity_id
_entity_poly.type
_entity_poly.pdbx_seq_one_letter_code
_entity_poly.pdbx_strand_id
1 'polypeptide(L)'
;YIQPIADLLGDPTVTVRDEALQTLVEIYKHVGDKLRADLQKKDVPISKLAILEGKFDEIRNDGLLLPSAHTSQALTNSDDIDTAAMPRPTRLVKRVPSAPPRRPAGMDGCGVPGGGDLAVGAVSQEVFEACFEAVPAVTIFGARDFEEKMKNIIKLIGDKNNGLGRRELML
;
A
#
# COMPACT_ATOMS: atom_id res chain seq x y z
N TYR A 1 -1.63 -18.34 11.42
CA TYR A 1 -2.25 -18.24 10.09
C TYR A 1 -1.40 -18.81 8.94
N ILE A 2 -0.08 -19.01 9.09
CA ILE A 2 0.76 -19.60 8.02
C ILE A 2 0.57 -21.12 7.86
N GLN A 3 0.15 -21.81 8.93
CA GLN A 3 0.04 -23.28 8.93
C GLN A 3 -0.91 -23.88 7.90
N PRO A 4 -2.17 -23.43 7.80
CA PRO A 4 -3.08 -24.00 6.83
C PRO A 4 -2.55 -23.89 5.39
N ILE A 5 -1.82 -22.82 5.07
CA ILE A 5 -1.26 -22.59 3.73
C ILE A 5 -0.08 -23.53 3.48
N ALA A 6 0.79 -23.76 4.47
CA ALA A 6 1.89 -24.69 4.35
C ALA A 6 1.42 -26.14 4.13
N ASP A 7 0.30 -26.53 4.76
CA ASP A 7 -0.30 -27.86 4.60
C ASP A 7 -0.80 -28.08 3.15
N LEU A 8 -1.31 -27.03 2.50
CA LEU A 8 -1.78 -27.07 1.10
C LEU A 8 -0.66 -27.32 0.08
N LEU A 9 0.62 -27.15 0.46
CA LEU A 9 1.73 -27.56 -0.41
C LEU A 9 1.73 -29.07 -0.66
N GLY A 10 1.06 -29.87 0.17
CA GLY A 10 0.85 -31.31 0.03
C GLY A 10 -0.43 -31.74 -0.65
N ASP A 11 -1.27 -30.79 -1.09
CA ASP A 11 -2.58 -31.11 -1.66
C ASP A 11 -2.46 -32.02 -2.91
N PRO A 12 -3.34 -33.01 -3.13
CA PRO A 12 -3.31 -33.83 -4.33
C PRO A 12 -3.50 -33.01 -5.61
N THR A 13 -4.24 -31.90 -5.53
CA THR A 13 -4.55 -31.02 -6.66
C THR A 13 -3.38 -30.10 -6.95
N VAL A 14 -2.84 -30.19 -8.18
CA VAL A 14 -1.69 -29.38 -8.62
C VAL A 14 -1.96 -27.88 -8.46
N THR A 15 -3.13 -27.41 -8.91
CA THR A 15 -3.50 -25.99 -8.84
C THR A 15 -3.54 -25.46 -7.41
N VAL A 16 -4.04 -26.25 -6.46
CA VAL A 16 -4.08 -25.86 -5.04
C VAL A 16 -2.66 -25.72 -4.47
N ARG A 17 -1.75 -26.62 -4.84
CA ARG A 17 -0.34 -26.52 -4.42
C ARG A 17 0.33 -25.29 -5.00
N ASP A 18 0.09 -25.01 -6.28
CA ASP A 18 0.68 -23.86 -6.98
C ASP A 18 0.16 -22.54 -6.38
N GLU A 19 -1.15 -22.45 -6.11
CA GLU A 19 -1.76 -21.30 -5.44
C GLU A 19 -1.23 -21.11 -4.00
N ALA A 20 -1.03 -22.20 -3.26
CA ALA A 20 -0.45 -22.13 -1.92
C ALA A 20 1.00 -21.61 -1.95
N LEU A 21 1.78 -22.04 -2.93
CA LEU A 21 3.14 -21.55 -3.15
C LEU A 21 3.12 -20.06 -3.49
N GLN A 22 2.28 -19.64 -4.43
CA GLN A 22 2.15 -18.23 -4.82
C GLN A 22 1.69 -17.35 -3.64
N THR A 23 0.77 -17.85 -2.82
CA THR A 23 0.31 -17.16 -1.61
C THR A 23 1.46 -16.97 -0.61
N LEU A 24 2.32 -17.98 -0.39
CA LEU A 24 3.48 -17.85 0.49
C LEU A 24 4.51 -16.84 -0.04
N VAL A 25 4.70 -16.76 -1.36
CA VAL A 25 5.55 -15.75 -1.99
C VAL A 25 4.99 -14.34 -1.77
N GLU A 26 3.68 -14.15 -1.88
CA GLU A 26 3.05 -12.85 -1.64
C GLU A 26 3.15 -12.41 -0.16
N ILE A 27 3.00 -13.36 0.77
CA ILE A 27 3.23 -13.13 2.19
C ILE A 27 4.71 -12.77 2.44
N TYR A 28 5.65 -13.42 1.76
CA TYR A 28 7.08 -13.13 1.89
C TYR A 28 7.42 -11.68 1.55
N LYS A 29 6.80 -11.10 0.52
CA LYS A 29 6.99 -9.68 0.16
C LYS A 29 6.69 -8.72 1.32
N HIS A 30 5.74 -9.07 2.18
CA HIS A 30 5.32 -8.26 3.31
C HIS A 30 6.07 -8.60 4.61
N VAL A 31 6.47 -9.86 4.80
CA VAL A 31 7.00 -10.38 6.08
C VAL A 31 8.53 -10.54 6.06
N GLY A 32 9.12 -10.80 4.90
CA GLY A 32 10.56 -11.04 4.73
C GLY A 32 11.04 -12.30 5.46
N ASP A 33 12.28 -12.25 5.96
CA ASP A 33 13.00 -13.41 6.51
C ASP A 33 12.33 -14.05 7.74
N LYS A 34 11.44 -13.31 8.42
CA LYS A 34 10.62 -13.89 9.50
C LYS A 34 9.77 -15.07 9.00
N LEU A 35 9.27 -15.01 7.76
CA LEU A 35 8.53 -16.11 7.17
C LEU A 35 9.43 -17.34 6.93
N ARG A 36 10.70 -17.15 6.57
CA ARG A 36 11.67 -18.26 6.41
C ARG A 36 11.87 -18.98 7.74
N ALA A 37 12.13 -18.23 8.82
CA ALA A 37 12.28 -18.79 10.16
C ALA A 37 11.00 -19.48 10.65
N ASP A 38 9.83 -18.92 10.32
CA ASP A 38 8.54 -19.49 10.68
C ASP A 38 8.25 -20.80 9.91
N LEU A 39 8.67 -20.91 8.63
CA LEU A 39 8.53 -22.11 7.80
C LEU A 39 9.53 -23.22 8.17
N GLN A 40 10.77 -22.89 8.53
CA GLN A 40 11.78 -23.87 8.97
C GLN A 40 11.40 -24.62 10.25
N LYS A 41 10.60 -23.99 11.12
CA LYS A 41 10.06 -24.62 12.34
C LYS A 41 8.89 -25.56 12.07
N LYS A 42 8.46 -25.69 10.81
CA LYS A 42 7.31 -26.50 10.41
C LYS A 42 7.78 -27.76 9.73
N ASP A 43 6.93 -28.77 9.79
CA ASP A 43 7.16 -30.08 9.17
C ASP A 43 6.89 -30.02 7.65
N VAL A 44 7.45 -29.00 6.97
CA VAL A 44 7.36 -28.85 5.52
C VAL A 44 8.44 -29.72 4.89
N PRO A 45 8.11 -30.59 3.91
CA PRO A 45 9.11 -31.40 3.22
C PRO A 45 10.25 -30.56 2.64
N ILE A 46 11.49 -31.00 2.86
CA ILE A 46 12.73 -30.28 2.48
C ILE A 46 12.71 -29.86 1.01
N SER A 47 12.21 -30.73 0.12
CA SER A 47 12.10 -30.44 -1.32
C SER A 47 11.23 -29.23 -1.63
N LYS A 48 10.12 -29.05 -0.89
CA LYS A 48 9.20 -27.93 -1.09
C LYS A 48 9.76 -26.65 -0.47
N LEU A 49 10.42 -26.78 0.68
CA LEU A 49 11.12 -25.66 1.31
C LEU A 49 12.23 -25.12 0.40
N ALA A 50 13.00 -25.99 -0.27
CA ALA A 50 14.03 -25.57 -1.22
C ALA A 50 13.47 -24.76 -2.40
N ILE A 51 12.29 -25.13 -2.92
CA ILE A 51 11.62 -24.36 -3.98
C ILE A 51 11.20 -22.98 -3.48
N LEU A 52 10.62 -22.90 -2.27
CA LEU A 52 10.24 -21.63 -1.65
C LEU A 52 11.45 -20.73 -1.38
N GLU A 53 12.54 -21.28 -0.86
CA GLU A 53 13.79 -20.53 -0.62
C GLU A 53 14.33 -19.91 -1.91
N GLY A 54 14.33 -20.66 -3.03
CA GLY A 54 14.71 -20.13 -4.33
C GLY A 54 13.82 -18.95 -4.77
N LYS A 55 12.50 -19.09 -4.61
CA LYS A 55 11.54 -18.02 -4.92
C LYS A 55 11.70 -16.80 -4.00
N PHE A 56 11.99 -17.02 -2.73
CA PHE A 56 12.24 -15.94 -1.78
C PHE A 56 13.54 -15.20 -2.09
N ASP A 57 14.59 -15.90 -2.51
CA ASP A 57 15.84 -15.28 -2.95
C ASP A 57 15.65 -14.45 -4.23
N GLU A 58 14.85 -14.93 -5.20
CA GLU A 58 14.45 -14.15 -6.39
C GLU A 58 13.77 -12.83 -5.97
N ILE A 59 12.72 -12.90 -5.15
CA ILE A 59 11.99 -11.71 -4.66
C ILE A 59 12.91 -10.72 -3.92
N ARG A 60 13.83 -11.23 -3.10
CA ARG A 60 14.79 -10.39 -2.37
C ARG A 60 15.78 -9.73 -3.32
N ASN A 61 16.34 -10.48 -4.27
CA ASN A 61 17.34 -9.98 -5.21
C ASN A 61 16.75 -8.97 -6.20
N ASP A 62 15.48 -9.14 -6.58
CA ASP A 62 14.75 -8.22 -7.43
C ASP A 62 14.29 -6.95 -6.68
N GLY A 63 14.51 -6.88 -5.36
CA GLY A 63 14.12 -5.74 -4.54
C GLY A 63 12.59 -5.58 -4.41
N LEU A 64 11.83 -6.67 -4.53
CA LEU A 64 10.36 -6.67 -4.50
C LEU A 64 9.77 -6.79 -3.09
N LEU A 65 10.61 -6.69 -2.05
CA LEU A 65 10.15 -6.63 -0.67
C LEU A 65 9.51 -5.28 -0.39
N LEU A 66 8.40 -5.30 0.34
CA LEU A 66 7.68 -4.10 0.72
C LEU A 66 8.27 -3.50 2.00
N PRO A 67 8.08 -2.18 2.26
CA PRO A 67 8.56 -1.53 3.48
C PRO A 67 8.18 -2.27 4.78
N SER A 68 7.00 -2.90 4.78
CA SER A 68 6.46 -3.73 5.87
C SER A 68 7.40 -4.84 6.32
N ALA A 69 8.18 -5.41 5.39
CA ALA A 69 9.14 -6.49 5.68
C ALA A 69 10.33 -5.98 6.52
N HIS A 70 10.68 -4.71 6.39
CA HIS A 70 11.81 -4.08 7.08
C HIS A 70 11.45 -3.52 8.46
N THR A 71 10.17 -3.22 8.70
CA THR A 71 9.69 -2.67 9.98
C THR A 71 10.01 -3.55 11.20
N SER A 72 10.16 -4.86 11.01
CA SER A 72 10.47 -5.79 12.11
C SER A 72 11.93 -5.69 12.61
N GLN A 73 12.85 -5.11 11.82
CA GLN A 73 14.22 -4.80 12.27
C GLN A 73 14.35 -3.42 12.93
N ALA A 74 13.32 -2.57 12.82
CA ALA A 74 13.39 -1.18 13.30
C ALA A 74 13.29 -1.03 14.84
N LEU A 75 13.10 -2.13 15.59
CA LEU A 75 13.10 -2.08 17.07
C LEU A 75 14.44 -2.48 17.71
N THR A 76 15.44 -2.93 16.94
CA THR A 76 16.73 -3.36 17.51
C THR A 76 17.93 -2.54 17.07
N ASN A 77 17.79 -1.68 16.06
CA ASN A 77 18.93 -0.91 15.55
C ASN A 77 18.67 0.58 15.78
N SER A 78 18.98 1.00 17.00
CA SER A 78 19.34 2.38 17.29
C SER A 78 20.62 2.71 16.53
N ASP A 79 20.59 3.87 15.86
CA ASP A 79 21.74 4.62 15.36
C ASP A 79 22.46 4.03 14.15
N ASP A 80 22.16 4.54 12.94
CA ASP A 80 23.15 4.76 11.87
C ASP A 80 22.52 5.59 10.73
N ILE A 81 22.79 6.90 10.79
CA ILE A 81 23.37 7.72 9.71
C ILE A 81 22.74 7.61 8.31
N ASP A 82 21.92 8.63 8.00
CA ASP A 82 22.03 9.49 6.82
C ASP A 82 22.81 8.92 5.60
N THR A 83 22.18 8.03 4.83
CA THR A 83 22.66 7.69 3.49
C THR A 83 21.51 7.33 2.55
N ALA A 84 20.73 8.32 2.14
CA ALA A 84 19.97 8.24 0.90
C ALA A 84 20.28 9.48 0.06
N ALA A 85 21.26 9.29 -0.83
CA ALA A 85 21.69 10.24 -1.83
C ALA A 85 20.51 10.68 -2.73
N MET A 86 20.01 11.89 -2.50
CA MET A 86 19.29 12.66 -3.52
C MET A 86 20.28 13.67 -4.13
N PRO A 87 20.52 13.68 -5.46
CA PRO A 87 21.21 14.80 -6.07
C PRO A 87 20.28 16.01 -6.03
N ARG A 88 20.48 16.87 -5.03
CA ARG A 88 19.83 18.17 -4.91
C ARG A 88 20.47 19.14 -5.92
N PRO A 89 19.76 19.67 -6.92
CA PRO A 89 20.27 20.81 -7.65
C PRO A 89 20.21 22.03 -6.74
N THR A 90 21.37 22.42 -6.21
CA THR A 90 21.61 23.69 -5.54
C THR A 90 21.64 24.80 -6.58
N ARG A 91 20.57 25.59 -6.67
CA ARG A 91 20.69 27.02 -7.04
C ARG A 91 19.76 27.85 -6.19
N LEU A 92 20.33 28.32 -5.08
CA LEU A 92 19.85 29.45 -4.30
C LEU A 92 19.82 30.70 -5.19
N VAL A 93 18.65 31.15 -5.60
CA VAL A 93 18.45 32.51 -6.14
C VAL A 93 17.48 33.23 -5.22
N LYS A 94 18.03 34.15 -4.43
CA LYS A 94 17.29 35.13 -3.65
C LYS A 94 16.49 36.02 -4.63
N ARG A 95 15.16 36.07 -4.51
CA ARG A 95 14.33 37.22 -4.93
C ARG A 95 12.85 37.06 -4.50
N VAL A 96 12.45 37.92 -3.54
CA VAL A 96 11.17 38.64 -3.34
C VAL A 96 9.83 37.90 -3.54
N PRO A 97 8.87 37.99 -2.59
CA PRO A 97 7.58 37.34 -2.69
C PRO A 97 6.64 38.12 -3.61
N SER A 98 6.20 37.52 -4.70
CA SER A 98 5.00 37.98 -5.41
C SER A 98 4.39 36.86 -6.24
N ALA A 99 3.07 36.73 -6.10
CA ALA A 99 2.09 35.98 -6.89
C ALA A 99 1.54 34.69 -6.24
N PRO A 100 0.20 34.53 -6.21
CA PRO A 100 -0.48 33.36 -5.66
C PRO A 100 -0.32 32.15 -6.60
N PRO A 101 -0.29 30.91 -6.07
CA PRO A 101 -0.34 29.73 -6.92
C PRO A 101 -1.70 29.69 -7.63
N ARG A 102 -1.64 29.74 -8.96
CA ARG A 102 -2.76 29.43 -9.85
C ARG A 102 -3.31 28.06 -9.46
N ARG A 103 -4.60 28.03 -9.12
CA ARG A 103 -5.41 26.80 -9.13
C ARG A 103 -5.22 26.10 -10.48
N PRO A 104 -4.84 24.81 -10.51
CA PRO A 104 -5.27 23.97 -11.60
C PRO A 104 -6.80 23.91 -11.49
N ALA A 105 -7.46 24.51 -12.46
CA ALA A 105 -8.83 24.16 -12.78
C ALA A 105 -8.84 22.68 -13.20
N GLY A 106 -9.82 21.94 -12.71
CA GLY A 106 -9.96 20.51 -12.96
C GLY A 106 -10.52 19.80 -11.73
N MET A 107 -11.64 20.31 -11.21
CA MET A 107 -12.48 19.55 -10.29
C MET A 107 -13.45 18.72 -11.14
N ASP A 108 -12.87 17.86 -11.96
CA ASP A 108 -13.54 16.78 -12.67
C ASP A 108 -12.86 15.55 -12.10
N GLY A 109 -13.25 15.13 -10.90
CA GLY A 109 -14.19 14.03 -10.81
C GLY A 109 -13.43 12.73 -11.04
N CYS A 110 -13.60 11.76 -10.14
CA CYS A 110 -13.32 10.35 -10.41
C CYS A 110 -14.28 9.88 -11.53
N GLY A 111 -14.12 10.46 -12.72
CA GLY A 111 -14.89 10.24 -13.92
C GLY A 111 -14.00 9.46 -14.86
N VAL A 112 -14.38 8.21 -15.08
CA VAL A 112 -13.84 7.33 -16.10
C VAL A 112 -13.75 8.12 -17.42
N PRO A 113 -12.59 8.17 -18.12
CA PRO A 113 -12.55 8.74 -19.46
C PRO A 113 -13.47 7.87 -20.34
N GLY A 114 -14.44 8.52 -20.96
CA GLY A 114 -15.54 7.83 -21.62
C GLY A 114 -15.12 6.86 -22.72
N GLY A 115 -15.93 5.83 -22.91
CA GLY A 115 -15.99 5.05 -24.14
C GLY A 115 -15.92 3.54 -23.93
N GLY A 116 -17.06 2.92 -23.63
CA GLY A 116 -17.27 1.49 -23.81
C GLY A 116 -17.68 0.78 -22.52
N ASP A 117 -18.92 0.28 -22.49
CA ASP A 117 -19.49 -0.93 -21.86
C ASP A 117 -18.80 -1.61 -20.65
N LEU A 118 -18.02 -0.89 -19.84
CA LEU A 118 -17.49 -1.42 -18.60
C LEU A 118 -18.54 -1.23 -17.51
N ALA A 119 -18.94 -2.37 -16.94
CA ALA A 119 -19.93 -2.49 -15.89
C ALA A 119 -19.77 -1.38 -14.84
N VAL A 120 -20.89 -0.74 -14.50
CA VAL A 120 -21.03 0.20 -13.39
C VAL A 120 -20.38 -0.41 -12.14
N GLY A 121 -19.23 0.12 -11.72
CA GLY A 121 -18.51 -0.32 -10.52
C GLY A 121 -17.14 -0.99 -10.73
N ALA A 122 -16.69 -1.20 -11.97
CA ALA A 122 -15.33 -1.69 -12.21
C ALA A 122 -14.30 -0.55 -12.04
N VAL A 123 -13.77 -0.39 -10.83
CA VAL A 123 -12.62 0.49 -10.55
C VAL A 123 -11.37 -0.39 -10.62
N SER A 124 -10.47 -0.12 -11.57
CA SER A 124 -9.21 -0.86 -11.65
C SER A 124 -8.28 -0.50 -10.49
N GLN A 125 -7.30 -1.36 -10.20
CA GLN A 125 -6.34 -1.14 -9.11
C GLN A 125 -5.62 0.21 -9.26
N GLU A 126 -5.26 0.58 -10.50
CA GLU A 126 -4.56 1.84 -10.78
C GLU A 126 -5.43 3.06 -10.47
N VAL A 127 -6.75 2.94 -10.70
CA VAL A 127 -7.71 4.01 -10.36
C VAL A 127 -7.93 4.09 -8.86
N PHE A 128 -7.93 2.95 -8.15
CA PHE A 128 -7.99 2.93 -6.69
C PHE A 128 -6.76 3.59 -6.06
N GLU A 129 -5.56 3.23 -6.53
CA GLU A 129 -4.30 3.82 -6.06
C GLU A 129 -4.24 5.32 -6.34
N ALA A 130 -4.59 5.75 -7.55
CA ALA A 130 -4.64 7.17 -7.90
C ALA A 130 -5.66 7.94 -7.04
N CYS A 131 -6.83 7.37 -6.76
CA CYS A 131 -7.82 7.98 -5.86
C CYS A 131 -7.33 8.07 -4.43
N PHE A 132 -6.58 7.07 -3.96
CA PHE A 132 -6.03 7.03 -2.61
C PHE A 132 -4.94 8.10 -2.42
N GLU A 133 -4.05 8.25 -3.39
CA GLU A 133 -2.99 9.27 -3.36
C GLU A 133 -3.52 10.69 -3.53
N ALA A 134 -4.67 10.85 -4.20
CA ALA A 134 -5.31 12.15 -4.40
C ALA A 134 -5.88 12.76 -3.10
N VAL A 135 -5.89 12.04 -1.98
CA VAL A 135 -6.34 12.55 -0.69
C VAL A 135 -5.35 13.63 -0.20
N PRO A 136 -5.78 14.90 -0.05
CA PRO A 136 -4.88 15.95 0.40
C PRO A 136 -4.37 15.70 1.83
N ALA A 137 -3.06 15.82 2.03
CA ALA A 137 -2.48 15.74 3.37
C ALA A 137 -3.01 16.88 4.25
N VAL A 138 -3.52 16.54 5.44
CA VAL A 138 -4.01 17.53 6.41
C VAL A 138 -2.89 17.89 7.37
N THR A 139 -2.40 19.12 7.28
CA THR A 139 -1.47 19.69 8.26
C THR A 139 -2.23 20.31 9.42
N ILE A 140 -1.88 19.92 10.65
CA ILE A 140 -2.51 20.43 11.88
C ILE A 140 -1.50 21.29 12.62
N PHE A 141 -1.84 22.56 12.86
CA PHE A 141 -0.93 23.54 13.47
C PHE A 141 -1.20 23.81 14.96
N GLY A 142 -2.14 23.09 15.58
CA GLY A 142 -2.40 23.16 17.02
C GLY A 142 -3.80 22.67 17.40
N ALA A 143 -4.11 22.67 18.71
CA ALA A 143 -5.36 22.10 19.23
C ALA A 143 -6.63 22.79 18.68
N ARG A 144 -6.59 24.11 18.48
CA ARG A 144 -7.72 24.85 17.89
C ARG A 144 -7.94 24.53 16.41
N ASP A 145 -6.86 24.43 15.63
CA ASP A 145 -6.92 24.05 14.22
C ASP A 145 -7.39 22.60 14.07
N PHE A 146 -6.92 21.69 14.94
CA PHE A 146 -7.40 20.31 14.99
C PHE A 146 -8.92 20.23 15.20
N GLU A 147 -9.45 20.95 16.19
CA GLU A 147 -10.88 20.94 16.49
C GLU A 147 -11.71 21.50 15.34
N GLU A 148 -11.23 22.54 14.65
CA GLU A 148 -11.87 23.10 13.47
C GLU A 148 -11.88 22.12 12.28
N LYS A 149 -10.73 21.48 12.01
CA LYS A 149 -10.61 20.47 10.94
C LYS A 149 -11.50 19.27 11.22
N MET A 150 -11.53 18.78 12.46
CA MET A 150 -12.39 17.67 12.87
C MET A 150 -13.87 18.02 12.74
N LYS A 151 -14.27 19.21 13.20
CA LYS A 151 -15.66 19.70 13.07
C LYS A 151 -16.08 19.83 11.61
N ASN A 152 -15.19 20.27 10.74
CA ASN A 152 -15.44 20.35 9.30
C ASN A 152 -15.61 18.96 8.66
N ILE A 153 -14.80 17.97 9.06
CA ILE A 153 -14.93 16.57 8.61
C ILE A 153 -16.29 15.99 9.03
N ILE A 154 -16.66 16.14 10.31
CA ILE A 154 -17.94 15.65 10.84
C ILE A 154 -19.11 16.30 10.10
N LYS A 155 -19.04 17.62 9.87
CA LYS A 155 -20.07 18.35 9.13
C LYS A 155 -20.17 17.88 7.67
N LEU A 156 -19.05 17.65 7.00
CA LEU A 156 -19.01 17.21 5.60
C LEU A 156 -19.59 15.80 5.43
N ILE A 157 -19.26 14.88 6.35
CA ILE A 157 -19.80 13.50 6.38
C ILE A 157 -21.29 13.50 6.73
N GLY A 158 -21.72 14.35 7.67
CA GLY A 158 -23.10 14.44 8.13
C GLY A 158 -24.05 15.15 7.16
N ASP A 159 -23.53 15.84 6.15
CA ASP A 159 -24.31 16.54 5.16
C ASP A 159 -24.84 15.56 4.10
N LYS A 160 -26.13 15.19 4.25
CA LYS A 160 -26.90 14.28 3.39
C LYS A 160 -26.97 14.71 1.93
N ASN A 161 -26.62 15.95 1.60
CA ASN A 161 -26.59 16.44 0.23
C ASN A 161 -25.28 16.11 -0.50
N ASN A 162 -24.21 15.81 0.24
CA ASN A 162 -22.97 15.30 -0.32
C ASN A 162 -23.15 13.80 -0.56
N GLY A 163 -22.96 13.34 -1.80
CA GLY A 163 -23.36 12.01 -2.30
C GLY A 163 -22.85 10.77 -1.54
N LEU A 164 -22.09 10.92 -0.45
CA LEU A 164 -21.72 9.85 0.48
C LEU A 164 -22.94 9.24 1.18
N GLY A 165 -23.97 10.03 1.50
CA GLY A 165 -25.21 9.53 2.12
C GLY A 165 -26.22 8.89 1.15
N ARG A 166 -26.03 9.02 -0.17
CA ARG A 166 -26.94 8.45 -1.18
C ARG A 166 -26.57 7.04 -1.64
N ARG A 167 -25.42 6.52 -1.22
CA ARG A 167 -24.96 5.18 -1.62
C ARG A 167 -25.44 4.03 -0.73
N GLU A 168 -26.26 4.31 0.29
CA GLU A 168 -26.93 3.26 1.11
C GLU A 168 -28.31 2.83 0.59
N LEU A 169 -28.78 3.33 -0.56
CA LEU A 169 -30.07 2.92 -1.15
C LEU A 169 -29.93 2.28 -2.54
N MET A 170 -28.84 1.55 -2.77
CA MET A 170 -28.74 0.70 -3.96
C MET A 170 -27.86 -0.53 -3.70
N LEU A 171 -28.20 -1.28 -2.64
CA LEU A 171 -27.93 -2.71 -2.52
C LEU A 171 -29.24 -3.39 -2.10
#